data_AF-A0A847CMS3-F1
#
_entry.id   AF-A0A847CMS3-F1
#
_cell.length_a   1.000
_cell.length_b   1.000
_cell.length_c   1.000
_cell.angle_alpha   90.00
_cell.angle_beta   90.00
_cell.angle_gamma   90.00
#
_symmetry.space_group_name_H-M   'P 1'
#
loop_
_entity.id
_entity.type
_entity.pdbx_description
1 polymer ?
#
loop_
_entity_poly.entity_id
_entity_poly.type
_entity_poly.pdbx_seq_one_letter_code
_entity_poly.pdbx_strand_id
1 'polypeptide(L)'
;TMADFWGIQRILPEMDDDKGTSLIFVNSPKGQAMIEKVKDKMIYKLVDIHQAVSFNSAAIKSVKLNPNRENFFEELDELDFDKLVKKHCKVKLSLRFKNKIKSMGVNILKKKGTYNWVRSKVRKNK
;
A
#
# COMPACT_ATOMS: atom_id res chain seq x y z
N THR A 1 -9.45 -4.75 15.32
CA THR A 1 -8.18 -4.53 14.61
C THR A 1 -8.07 -3.07 14.23
N MET A 2 -6.87 -2.48 14.31
CA MET A 2 -6.61 -1.10 13.91
C MET A 2 -5.47 -1.08 12.88
N ALA A 3 -5.55 -0.19 11.90
CA ALA A 3 -4.58 -0.06 10.81
C ALA A 3 -4.53 1.39 10.31
N ASP A 4 -3.57 1.71 9.46
CA ASP A 4 -3.57 2.98 8.72
C ASP A 4 -4.61 2.92 7.59
N PHE A 5 -5.37 4.01 7.39
CA PHE A 5 -6.32 4.10 6.29
C PHE A 5 -5.63 4.51 4.98
N TRP A 6 -4.91 3.55 4.38
CA TRP A 6 -4.30 3.76 3.06
C TRP A 6 -5.37 4.08 2.01
N GLY A 7 -5.20 5.18 1.27
CA GLY A 7 -6.14 5.60 0.23
C GLY A 7 -7.24 6.56 0.71
N ILE A 8 -7.19 7.04 1.96
CA ILE A 8 -8.19 7.96 2.54
C ILE A 8 -8.44 9.20 1.66
N GLN A 9 -7.38 9.80 1.10
CA GLN A 9 -7.43 10.96 0.20
C GLN A 9 -8.24 10.73 -1.09
N ARG A 10 -8.57 9.48 -1.41
CA ARG A 10 -9.40 9.09 -2.56
C ARG A 10 -10.79 8.62 -2.17
N ILE A 11 -10.95 8.08 -0.96
CA ILE A 11 -12.19 7.45 -0.50
C ILE A 11 -13.04 8.42 0.33
N LEU A 12 -12.42 9.11 1.30
CA LEU A 12 -13.05 10.14 2.13
C LEU A 12 -12.09 11.35 2.25
N PRO A 13 -11.93 12.16 1.18
CA PRO A 13 -11.02 13.31 1.19
C PRO A 13 -11.29 14.30 2.32
N GLU A 14 -12.53 14.40 2.79
CA GLU A 14 -12.93 15.24 3.92
C GLU A 14 -12.41 14.77 5.29
N MET A 15 -11.91 13.53 5.36
CA MET A 15 -11.27 12.94 6.54
C MET A 15 -9.73 12.92 6.42
N ASP A 16 -9.18 13.48 5.34
CA ASP A 16 -7.72 13.60 5.14
C ASP A 16 -7.26 14.99 5.58
N ASP A 17 -6.81 15.10 6.82
CA ASP A 17 -6.40 16.35 7.46
C ASP A 17 -4.88 16.51 7.61
N ASP A 18 -4.10 15.67 6.91
CA ASP A 18 -2.64 15.54 7.01
C ASP A 18 -2.11 15.17 8.41
N LYS A 19 -2.96 14.77 9.37
CA LYS A 19 -2.53 14.30 10.71
C LYS A 19 -2.60 12.80 10.89
N GLY A 20 -3.12 12.10 9.88
CA GLY A 20 -3.21 10.65 9.83
C GLY A 20 -4.58 10.15 10.28
N THR A 21 -5.12 9.21 9.49
CA THR A 21 -6.44 8.62 9.72
C THR A 21 -6.31 7.11 9.90
N SER A 22 -6.78 6.60 11.02
CA SER A 22 -6.80 5.16 11.30
C SER A 22 -8.06 4.50 10.73
N LEU A 23 -7.92 3.25 10.28
CA LEU A 23 -9.00 2.34 9.93
C LEU A 23 -9.20 1.33 11.06
N ILE A 24 -10.44 1.17 11.51
CA ILE A 24 -10.80 0.24 12.59
C ILE A 24 -11.78 -0.79 12.07
N PHE A 25 -11.45 -2.07 12.27
CA PHE A 25 -12.38 -3.19 12.10
C PHE A 25 -12.85 -3.69 13.45
N VAL A 26 -14.15 -3.58 13.70
CA VAL A 26 -14.80 -4.07 14.92
C VAL A 26 -15.25 -5.51 14.71
N ASN A 27 -14.41 -6.45 15.14
CA ASN A 27 -14.62 -7.88 14.89
C ASN A 27 -15.16 -8.65 16.10
N SER A 28 -15.54 -7.96 17.19
CA SER A 28 -16.05 -8.62 18.39
C SER A 28 -16.93 -7.70 19.24
N PRO A 29 -17.81 -8.26 20.10
CA PRO A 29 -18.59 -7.47 21.04
C PRO A 29 -17.73 -6.63 21.99
N LYS A 30 -16.56 -7.15 22.43
CA LYS A 30 -15.61 -6.41 23.27
C LYS A 30 -15.04 -5.19 22.54
N GLY A 31 -14.74 -5.33 21.26
CA GLY A 31 -14.29 -4.22 20.41
C GLY A 31 -15.37 -3.15 20.24
N GLN A 32 -16.62 -3.56 20.01
CA GLN A 32 -17.75 -2.62 19.92
C GLN A 32 -17.90 -1.84 21.22
N ALA A 33 -17.95 -2.54 22.37
CA ALA A 33 -18.05 -1.89 23.68
C ALA A 33 -16.90 -0.91 23.97
N MET A 34 -15.70 -1.16 23.45
CA MET A 34 -14.59 -0.21 23.57
C MET A 34 -14.82 1.04 22.73
N ILE A 35 -15.24 0.90 21.47
CA ILE A 35 -15.54 2.04 20.59
C ILE A 35 -16.66 2.91 21.15
N GLU A 36 -17.72 2.32 21.68
CA GLU A 36 -18.82 3.07 22.30
C GLU A 36 -18.36 3.98 23.45
N LYS A 37 -17.32 3.59 24.20
CA LYS A 37 -16.78 4.39 25.32
C LYS A 37 -15.95 5.60 24.89
N VAL A 38 -15.44 5.58 23.66
CA VAL A 38 -14.52 6.62 23.17
C VAL A 38 -15.04 7.37 21.96
N LYS A 39 -16.20 6.99 21.41
CA LYS A 39 -16.78 7.59 20.19
C LYS A 39 -16.96 9.11 20.29
N ASP A 40 -17.31 9.62 21.46
CA ASP A 40 -17.52 11.06 21.68
C ASP A 40 -16.21 11.86 21.71
N LYS A 41 -15.06 11.17 21.74
CA LYS A 41 -13.71 11.76 21.74
C LYS A 41 -13.02 11.62 20.38
N MET A 42 -13.72 11.15 19.35
CA MET A 42 -13.16 10.96 18.02
C MET A 42 -14.12 11.42 16.92
N ILE A 43 -13.54 11.88 15.81
CA ILE A 43 -14.27 12.04 14.55
C ILE A 43 -14.18 10.71 13.82
N TYR A 44 -15.32 10.12 13.49
CA TYR A 44 -15.37 8.84 12.79
C TYR A 44 -16.43 8.82 11.70
N LYS A 45 -16.19 8.00 10.67
CA LYS A 45 -17.16 7.66 9.63
C LYS A 45 -17.19 6.16 9.42
N LEU A 46 -18.39 5.63 9.24
CA LEU A 46 -18.57 4.27 8.74
C LEU A 46 -18.21 4.23 7.26
N VAL A 47 -17.48 3.19 6.87
CA VAL A 47 -17.06 2.97 5.49
C VAL A 47 -17.28 1.51 5.12
N ASP A 48 -17.64 1.27 3.87
CA ASP A 48 -17.74 -0.08 3.33
C ASP A 48 -16.38 -0.79 3.41
N ILE A 49 -16.39 -2.05 3.86
CA ILE A 49 -15.17 -2.81 4.10
C ILE A 49 -14.36 -3.03 2.81
N HIS A 50 -15.02 -3.24 1.67
CA HIS A 50 -14.34 -3.47 0.39
C HIS A 50 -13.69 -2.18 -0.13
N GLN A 51 -14.33 -1.04 0.08
CA GLN A 51 -13.73 0.26 -0.21
C GLN A 51 -12.53 0.52 0.71
N ALA A 52 -12.67 0.30 2.01
CA ALA A 52 -11.63 0.56 3.00
C ALA A 52 -10.32 -0.21 2.74
N VAL A 53 -10.41 -1.43 2.23
CA VAL A 53 -9.24 -2.28 1.93
C VAL A 53 -8.74 -2.16 0.48
N SER A 54 -9.42 -1.39 -0.37
CA SER A 54 -9.12 -1.34 -1.82
C SER A 54 -7.71 -0.85 -2.15
N PHE A 55 -7.09 -0.03 -1.28
CA PHE A 55 -5.71 0.42 -1.40
C PHE A 55 -4.74 -0.31 -0.46
N ASN A 56 -5.23 -1.24 0.35
CA ASN A 56 -4.42 -2.08 1.22
C ASN A 56 -4.50 -3.54 0.78
N SER A 57 -3.70 -3.92 -0.23
CA SER A 57 -3.70 -5.31 -0.71
C SER A 57 -3.29 -6.32 0.36
N ALA A 58 -2.50 -5.90 1.36
CA ALA A 58 -2.08 -6.77 2.45
C ALA A 58 -3.25 -7.16 3.38
N ALA A 59 -4.34 -6.38 3.38
CA ALA A 59 -5.55 -6.72 4.14
C ALA A 59 -6.28 -7.96 3.59
N ILE A 60 -6.09 -8.30 2.32
CA ILE A 60 -6.80 -9.40 1.64
C ILE A 60 -5.88 -10.55 1.20
N LYS A 61 -4.58 -10.30 1.07
CA LYS A 61 -3.63 -11.33 0.65
C LYS A 61 -2.24 -11.09 1.25
N SER A 62 -1.58 -12.18 1.59
CA SER A 62 -0.17 -12.14 1.97
C SER A 62 0.69 -11.67 0.80
N VAL A 63 1.70 -10.87 1.12
CA VAL A 63 2.74 -10.52 0.14
C VAL A 63 3.53 -11.75 -0.25
N LYS A 64 3.97 -11.81 -1.52
CA LYS A 64 4.82 -12.91 -1.98
C LYS A 64 6.15 -12.85 -1.23
N LEU A 65 6.59 -13.99 -0.71
CA LEU A 65 7.88 -14.11 -0.03
C LEU A 65 9.02 -13.73 -1.00
N ASN A 66 9.97 -12.94 -0.52
CA ASN A 66 11.20 -12.68 -1.25
C ASN A 66 12.04 -13.98 -1.24
N PRO A 67 12.54 -14.47 -2.39
CA PRO A 67 13.39 -15.66 -2.44
C PRO A 67 14.66 -15.56 -1.57
N ASN A 68 15.17 -14.35 -1.32
CA ASN A 68 16.35 -14.13 -0.47
C ASN A 68 16.01 -13.90 1.00
N ARG A 69 14.74 -14.12 1.43
CA ARG A 69 14.32 -13.81 2.79
C ARG A 69 15.09 -14.64 3.82
N GLU A 70 15.20 -15.95 3.62
CA GLU A 70 15.88 -16.84 4.56
C GLU A 70 17.34 -16.41 4.75
N ASN A 71 18.09 -16.29 3.65
CA ASN A 71 19.48 -15.80 3.67
C ASN A 71 19.63 -14.39 4.30
N PHE A 72 18.64 -13.50 4.15
CA PHE A 72 18.67 -12.20 4.81
C PHE A 72 18.61 -12.34 6.33
N PHE A 73 17.77 -13.23 6.85
CA PHE A 73 17.63 -13.43 8.29
C PHE A 73 18.76 -14.26 8.90
N GLU A 74 19.35 -15.20 8.15
CA GLU A 74 20.53 -15.95 8.59
C GLU A 74 21.75 -15.06 8.81
N GLU A 75 21.89 -13.99 8.02
CA GLU A 75 23.03 -13.07 8.10
C GLU A 75 22.70 -11.77 8.87
N LEU A 76 21.50 -11.68 9.46
CA LEU A 76 20.99 -10.43 10.07
C LEU A 76 21.88 -9.93 11.21
N ASP A 77 22.41 -10.84 12.01
CA ASP A 77 23.24 -10.53 13.17
C ASP A 77 24.74 -10.48 12.83
N GLU A 78 25.11 -10.90 11.62
CA GLU A 78 26.51 -11.03 11.18
C GLU A 78 26.99 -9.83 10.35
N LEU A 79 26.07 -9.10 9.72
CA LEU A 79 26.37 -7.99 8.81
C LEU A 79 25.68 -6.70 9.26
N ASP A 80 26.40 -5.58 9.13
CA ASP A 80 25.78 -4.26 9.21
C ASP A 80 24.59 -4.16 8.26
N PHE A 81 23.49 -3.55 8.73
CA PHE A 81 22.23 -3.47 8.02
C PHE A 81 22.37 -3.00 6.56
N ASP A 82 23.21 -1.99 6.30
CA ASP A 82 23.44 -1.47 4.96
C ASP A 82 24.07 -2.51 4.01
N LYS A 83 25.01 -3.32 4.52
CA LYS A 83 25.66 -4.39 3.76
C LYS A 83 24.66 -5.51 3.48
N LEU A 84 23.86 -5.86 4.48
CA LEU A 84 22.81 -6.88 4.39
C LEU A 84 21.75 -6.52 3.33
N VAL A 85 21.23 -5.29 3.38
CA VAL A 85 20.28 -4.77 2.40
C VAL A 85 20.90 -4.75 1.00
N LYS A 86 22.14 -4.29 0.85
CA LYS A 86 22.83 -4.26 -0.44
C LYS A 86 23.04 -5.66 -1.03
N LYS A 87 23.24 -6.67 -0.18
CA LYS A 87 23.44 -8.06 -0.59
C LYS A 87 22.14 -8.73 -1.03
N HIS A 88 21.09 -8.67 -0.20
CA HIS A 88 19.89 -9.49 -0.37
C HIS A 88 18.70 -8.76 -1.00
N CYS A 89 18.63 -7.43 -0.88
CA CYS A 89 17.55 -6.60 -1.41
C CYS A 89 17.89 -5.93 -2.76
N LYS A 90 19.00 -6.29 -3.40
CA LYS A 90 19.43 -5.70 -4.66
C LYS A 90 18.47 -6.05 -5.80
N VAL A 91 17.90 -5.01 -6.40
CA VAL A 91 17.05 -5.17 -7.58
C VAL A 91 17.90 -5.60 -8.78
N LYS A 92 17.48 -6.69 -9.45
CA LYS A 92 18.13 -7.18 -10.69
C LYS A 92 18.26 -6.06 -11.73
N LEU A 93 19.41 -5.96 -12.39
CA LEU A 93 19.65 -4.91 -13.41
C LEU A 93 18.61 -4.96 -14.54
N SER A 94 18.21 -6.15 -14.98
CA SER A 94 17.16 -6.33 -15.98
C SER A 94 15.83 -5.70 -15.56
N LEU A 95 15.47 -5.78 -14.28
CA LEU A 95 14.26 -5.14 -13.75
C LEU A 95 14.41 -3.61 -13.69
N ARG A 96 15.60 -3.10 -13.34
CA ARG A 96 15.90 -1.65 -13.38
C ARG A 96 15.74 -1.12 -14.81
N PHE A 97 16.28 -1.82 -15.80
CA PHE A 97 16.18 -1.44 -17.20
C PHE A 97 14.73 -1.48 -17.71
N LYS A 98 13.99 -2.57 -17.43
CA LYS A 98 12.56 -2.68 -17.76
C LYS A 98 11.74 -1.54 -17.16
N ASN A 99 11.99 -1.19 -15.90
CA ASN A 99 11.31 -0.07 -15.24
C ASN A 99 11.67 1.28 -15.87
N LYS A 100 12.93 1.47 -16.30
CA LYS A 100 13.37 2.69 -16.99
C LYS A 100 12.68 2.82 -18.35
N ILE A 101 12.63 1.77 -19.17
CA ILE A 101 11.90 1.77 -20.45
C ILE A 101 10.43 2.11 -20.23
N LYS A 102 9.77 1.44 -19.28
CA LYS A 102 8.37 1.71 -18.94
C LYS A 102 8.15 3.17 -18.56
N SER A 103 9.04 3.73 -17.73
CA SER A 103 8.98 5.14 -17.32
C SER A 103 9.11 6.08 -18.52
N MET A 104 10.05 5.81 -19.43
CA MET A 104 10.20 6.59 -20.66
C MET A 104 8.94 6.53 -21.54
N GLY A 105 8.37 5.34 -21.75
CA GLY A 105 7.13 5.18 -22.50
C GLY A 105 5.95 5.95 -21.89
N VAL A 106 5.78 5.89 -20.57
CA VAL A 106 4.76 6.68 -19.85
C VAL A 106 4.98 8.18 -20.04
N ASN A 107 6.21 8.66 -19.97
CA ASN A 107 6.53 10.07 -20.17
C ASN A 107 6.24 10.53 -21.60
N ILE A 108 6.52 9.69 -22.61
CA ILE A 108 6.17 9.98 -24.01
C ILE A 108 4.65 10.09 -24.18
N LEU A 109 3.88 9.15 -23.62
CA LEU A 109 2.42 9.18 -23.68
C LEU A 109 1.84 10.42 -22.99
N LYS A 110 2.44 10.86 -21.87
CA LYS A 110 2.05 12.10 -21.19
C LYS A 110 2.34 13.33 -22.06
N LYS A 111 3.54 13.43 -22.64
CA LYS A 111 3.92 14.53 -23.54
C LYS A 111 3.02 14.63 -24.77
N LYS A 112 2.57 13.50 -25.31
CA LYS A 112 1.65 13.44 -26.46
C LYS A 112 0.17 13.60 -26.09
N GLY A 113 -0.17 13.78 -24.81
CA GLY A 113 -1.57 13.89 -24.35
C GLY A 113 -2.39 12.60 -24.43
N THR A 114 -1.82 11.49 -24.90
CA THR A 114 -2.54 10.21 -25.13
C THR A 114 -2.56 9.30 -23.90
N TYR A 115 -1.86 9.65 -22.82
CA TYR A 115 -1.76 8.82 -21.61
C TYR A 115 -3.11 8.38 -21.05
N ASN A 116 -4.06 9.30 -20.90
CA ASN A 116 -5.37 8.98 -20.32
C ASN A 116 -6.20 8.04 -21.20
N TRP A 117 -6.10 8.19 -22.52
CA TRP A 117 -6.76 7.30 -23.48
C TRP A 117 -6.18 5.88 -23.45
N VAL A 118 -4.85 5.74 -23.45
CA VAL A 118 -4.21 4.42 -23.33
C VAL A 118 -4.56 3.78 -21.98
N ARG A 119 -4.51 4.56 -20.90
CA ARG A 119 -4.82 4.08 -19.55
C ARG A 119 -6.26 3.58 -19.42
N SER A 120 -7.23 4.24 -20.08
CA SER A 120 -8.64 3.83 -20.03
C SER A 120 -8.88 2.51 -20.77
N LYS A 121 -8.20 2.27 -21.90
CA LYS A 121 -8.25 0.99 -22.62
C LYS A 121 -7.63 -0.17 -21.83
N VAL A 122 -6.47 0.05 -21.21
CA VAL A 122 -5.78 -0.98 -20.41
C VAL A 122 -6.58 -1.39 -19.18
N ARG A 123 -7.28 -0.44 -18.52
CA ARG A 123 -8.13 -0.73 -17.36
C ARG A 123 -9.40 -1.51 -17.70
N LYS A 124 -9.92 -1.40 -18.92
CA LYS A 124 -11.10 -2.18 -19.38
C LYS A 124 -10.77 -3.64 -19.72
N ASN A 125 -9.48 -3.96 -19.92
CA ASN A 125 -9.01 -5.31 -20.26
C ASN A 125 -8.43 -6.07 -19.04
N LYS A 126 -8.75 -5.61 -17.83
CA LYS A 126 -8.33 -6.21 -16.56
C LYS A 126 -9.56 -6.50 -15.72
#